data_AF-A0A835TB22-F1
#
_entry.id   AF-A0A835TB22-F1
#
_cell.length_a   1.000
_cell.length_b   1.000
_cell.length_c   1.000
_cell.angle_alpha   90.00
_cell.angle_beta   90.00
_cell.angle_gamma   90.00
#
_symmetry.space_group_name_H-M   'P 1'
#
loop_
_entity.id
_entity.type
_entity.pdbx_description
1 polymer ?
#
loop_
_entity_poly.entity_id
_entity_poly.type
_entity_poly.pdbx_seq_one_letter_code
_entity_poly.pdbx_strand_id
1 'polypeptide(L)'
;MTSAPVHQLISIPASHYCERARWALDLVGIPFVEYGWPPMLHYRGTMPAGGKSVPTMVAPRGDAAAAAAAAAAVADVDARQSRLGPAAAAAGAGGGGAGAGGGGVEKAQGSTRRSPPKPGVLIDSADIVEYAHLRHLGAATTAAAAVAAPAAVAAPAAVAAPGESPLYPSDPDQLKEVHELEELFSRKLGVWTRVIAYQWLFQDRGMALDTLGLRQGGTMSGWKLVALWWMFPLIRTGVSKGLKVNADSAARALERTRQLFKEVEARLARPGSGGYLVGGRFTAADLAFAALAAPVLCPPQFGAYLPPAEAWPADYPMHELRRTTAGQYALRMYSQHRKPQPAAESADAAAAAAAAGESQQQSRL
;
A
#
# COMPACT_ATOMS: atom_id res chain seq x y z
N MET A 1 13.76 -20.78 24.28
CA MET A 1 14.26 -19.79 23.32
C MET A 1 13.17 -18.75 23.10
N THR A 2 13.30 -17.55 23.65
CA THR A 2 12.33 -16.47 23.39
C THR A 2 12.51 -16.00 21.95
N SER A 3 11.54 -16.30 21.08
CA SER A 3 11.50 -15.74 19.72
C SER A 3 11.69 -14.22 19.81
N ALA A 4 12.54 -13.66 18.95
CA ALA A 4 12.71 -12.21 18.86
C ALA A 4 11.32 -11.56 18.66
N PRO A 5 11.06 -10.38 19.26
CA PRO A 5 9.79 -9.70 19.08
C PRO A 5 9.61 -9.34 17.58
N VAL A 6 8.53 -9.83 17.00
CA VAL A 6 8.19 -9.65 15.57
C VAL A 6 7.23 -8.46 15.40
N HIS A 7 7.34 -7.72 14.29
CA HIS A 7 6.43 -6.64 13.93
C HIS A 7 4.99 -7.14 13.81
N GLN A 8 4.02 -6.35 14.27
CA GLN A 8 2.61 -6.72 14.18
C GLN A 8 1.91 -5.82 13.18
N LEU A 9 1.38 -6.38 12.10
CA LEU A 9 0.66 -5.65 11.06
C LEU A 9 -0.85 -5.86 11.22
N ILE A 10 -1.57 -4.82 11.60
CA ILE A 10 -3.04 -4.82 11.61
C ILE A 10 -3.52 -4.39 10.23
N SER A 11 -4.33 -5.24 9.59
CA SER A 11 -4.72 -5.03 8.19
C SER A 11 -6.20 -5.30 7.94
N ILE A 12 -6.68 -4.78 6.81
CA ILE A 12 -7.74 -5.43 6.04
C ILE A 12 -6.99 -6.11 4.89
N PRO A 13 -6.85 -7.44 4.85
CA PRO A 13 -5.89 -8.12 3.97
C PRO A 13 -6.01 -7.73 2.48
N ALA A 14 -7.25 -7.64 1.96
CA ALA A 14 -7.56 -7.20 0.60
C ALA A 14 -7.30 -5.70 0.31
N SER A 15 -6.86 -4.91 1.29
CA SER A 15 -6.55 -3.50 1.10
C SER A 15 -5.23 -3.31 0.36
N HIS A 16 -5.28 -2.58 -0.75
CA HIS A 16 -4.13 -2.15 -1.54
C HIS A 16 -3.13 -1.26 -0.78
N TYR A 17 -3.56 -0.53 0.26
CA TYR A 17 -2.62 0.16 1.16
C TYR A 17 -1.88 -0.84 2.07
N CYS A 18 -2.56 -1.91 2.51
CA CYS A 18 -1.91 -2.98 3.26
C CYS A 18 -0.94 -3.78 2.37
N GLU A 19 -1.29 -4.00 1.10
CA GLU A 19 -0.36 -4.57 0.11
C GLU A 19 0.91 -3.75 -0.03
N ARG A 20 0.79 -2.42 -0.17
CA ARG A 20 1.96 -1.52 -0.22
C ARG A 20 2.88 -1.71 0.98
N ALA A 21 2.32 -1.78 2.19
CA ALA A 21 3.08 -2.03 3.41
C ALA A 21 3.73 -3.43 3.42
N ARG A 22 2.95 -4.50 3.14
CA ARG A 22 3.45 -5.88 3.09
C ARG A 22 4.59 -6.02 2.09
N TRP A 23 4.42 -5.47 0.90
CA TRP A 23 5.43 -5.51 -0.15
C TRP A 23 6.72 -4.82 0.28
N ALA A 24 6.64 -3.62 0.86
CA ALA A 24 7.84 -2.92 1.34
C ALA A 24 8.58 -3.70 2.43
N LEU A 25 7.87 -4.28 3.40
CA LEU A 25 8.45 -5.13 4.45
C LEU A 25 9.13 -6.38 3.88
N ASP A 26 8.45 -7.08 2.96
CA ASP A 26 8.96 -8.27 2.30
C ASP A 26 10.20 -7.97 1.44
N LEU A 27 10.23 -6.82 0.76
CA LEU A 27 11.33 -6.41 -0.10
C LEU A 27 12.64 -6.27 0.67
N VAL A 28 12.57 -5.74 1.90
CA VAL A 28 13.74 -5.53 2.77
C VAL A 28 13.94 -6.65 3.81
N GLY A 29 13.08 -7.67 3.81
CA GLY A 29 13.20 -8.84 4.69
C GLY A 29 12.84 -8.56 6.16
N ILE A 30 11.94 -7.61 6.44
CA ILE A 30 11.46 -7.38 7.82
C ILE A 30 10.36 -8.40 8.15
N PRO A 31 10.56 -9.30 9.13
CA PRO A 31 9.54 -10.26 9.50
C PRO A 31 8.38 -9.57 10.22
N PHE A 32 7.15 -9.94 9.87
CA PHE A 32 5.94 -9.45 10.54
C PHE A 32 4.91 -10.59 10.71
N VAL A 33 4.03 -10.42 11.69
CA VAL A 33 2.80 -11.20 11.86
C VAL A 33 1.62 -10.32 11.47
N GLU A 34 0.80 -10.79 10.55
CA GLU A 34 -0.38 -10.07 10.08
C GLU A 34 -1.64 -10.49 10.86
N TYR A 35 -2.35 -9.50 11.38
CA TYR A 35 -3.63 -9.62 12.05
C TYR A 35 -4.70 -8.96 11.17
N GLY A 36 -5.38 -9.80 10.40
CA GLY A 36 -6.46 -9.40 9.51
C GLY A 36 -7.74 -9.06 10.27
N TRP A 37 -8.45 -8.05 9.76
CA TRP A 37 -9.74 -7.63 10.24
C TRP A 37 -10.70 -7.33 9.09
N PRO A 38 -12.00 -7.61 9.25
CA PRO A 38 -13.01 -7.10 8.33
C PRO A 38 -13.13 -5.56 8.40
N PRO A 39 -13.59 -4.90 7.32
CA PRO A 39 -13.94 -3.49 7.37
C PRO A 39 -14.95 -3.20 8.49
N MET A 40 -14.92 -1.98 9.03
CA MET A 40 -15.61 -1.55 10.27
C MET A 40 -15.18 -2.28 11.57
N LEU A 41 -14.83 -3.56 11.54
CA LEU A 41 -14.34 -4.28 12.73
C LEU A 41 -12.88 -3.99 13.04
N HIS A 42 -12.08 -3.65 12.03
CA HIS A 42 -10.67 -3.27 12.17
C HIS A 42 -10.39 -2.16 13.19
N TYR A 43 -11.34 -1.28 13.51
CA TYR A 43 -11.18 -0.28 14.56
C TYR A 43 -10.81 -0.90 15.91
N ARG A 44 -11.29 -2.12 16.21
CA ARG A 44 -10.91 -2.85 17.43
C ARG A 44 -9.42 -3.22 17.46
N GLY A 45 -8.82 -3.44 16.29
CA GLY A 45 -7.39 -3.70 16.16
C GLY A 45 -6.56 -2.41 16.17
N THR A 46 -7.01 -1.36 15.49
CA THR A 46 -6.20 -0.14 15.28
C THR A 46 -6.30 0.87 16.43
N MET A 47 -7.47 1.04 17.05
CA MET A 47 -7.70 2.08 18.07
C MET A 47 -6.83 1.93 19.33
N PRO A 48 -6.56 0.72 19.84
CA PRO A 48 -5.61 0.56 20.96
C PRO A 48 -4.20 1.08 20.63
N ALA A 49 -3.78 1.00 19.37
CA ALA A 49 -2.51 1.56 18.89
C ALA A 49 -2.60 3.07 18.59
N GLY A 50 -3.77 3.70 18.71
CA GLY A 50 -4.00 5.12 18.42
C GLY A 50 -4.39 5.42 16.96
N GLY A 51 -4.55 4.40 16.12
CA GLY A 51 -4.94 4.53 14.72
C GLY A 51 -6.43 4.28 14.47
N LYS A 52 -6.96 4.82 13.37
CA LYS A 52 -8.33 4.55 12.87
C LYS A 52 -8.34 4.01 11.44
N SER A 53 -7.18 3.65 10.92
CA SER A 53 -6.96 3.24 9.54
C SER A 53 -6.02 2.05 9.51
N VAL A 54 -6.10 1.28 8.42
CA VAL A 54 -5.13 0.25 8.09
C VAL A 54 -4.34 0.65 6.84
N PRO A 55 -3.08 0.20 6.71
CA PRO A 55 -2.34 -0.62 7.67
C PRO A 55 -1.98 0.16 8.94
N THR A 56 -1.97 -0.52 10.09
CA THR A 56 -1.33 -0.04 11.32
C THR A 56 -0.28 -1.06 11.71
N MET A 57 0.96 -0.64 11.92
CA MET A 57 2.04 -1.53 12.37
C MET A 57 2.52 -1.15 13.77
N VAL A 58 2.68 -2.15 14.63
CA VAL A 58 3.35 -2.02 15.92
C VAL A 58 4.74 -2.63 15.80
N ALA A 59 5.76 -1.79 15.88
CA ALA A 59 7.15 -2.18 15.86
C ALA A 59 7.59 -2.77 17.22
N PRO A 60 8.59 -3.66 17.25
CA PRO A 60 9.21 -4.11 18.50
C PRO A 60 9.71 -2.94 19.34
N ARG A 61 9.75 -3.10 20.68
CA ARG A 61 10.20 -2.03 21.61
C ARG A 61 11.58 -1.44 21.26
N GLY A 62 12.50 -2.27 20.76
CA GLY A 62 13.84 -1.83 20.34
C GLY A 62 13.83 -0.94 19.09
N ASP A 63 12.75 -0.94 18.31
CA ASP A 63 12.63 -0.22 17.03
C ASP A 63 11.78 1.05 17.15
N ALA A 64 11.38 1.46 18.36
CA ALA A 64 10.51 2.60 18.57
C ALA A 64 11.08 3.92 18.00
N ALA A 65 12.41 4.10 18.08
CA ALA A 65 13.09 5.26 17.51
C ALA A 65 13.05 5.28 15.97
N ALA A 66 13.28 4.13 15.33
CA ALA A 66 13.19 4.01 13.88
C ALA A 66 11.76 4.24 13.39
N ALA A 67 10.75 3.74 14.13
CA ALA A 67 9.35 4.00 13.83
C ALA A 67 9.00 5.50 13.97
N ALA A 68 9.47 6.16 15.03
CA ALA A 68 9.26 7.60 15.22
C ALA A 68 9.95 8.44 14.12
N ALA A 69 11.15 8.06 13.70
CA ALA A 69 11.88 8.71 12.63
C ALA A 69 11.15 8.60 11.29
N ALA A 70 10.62 7.41 10.96
CA ALA A 70 9.84 7.20 9.74
C ALA A 70 8.58 8.08 9.71
N ALA A 71 7.78 8.06 10.79
CA ALA A 71 6.59 8.88 10.89
C ALA A 71 6.90 10.40 10.80
N ALA A 72 8.05 10.83 11.34
CA ALA A 72 8.50 12.22 11.26
C ALA A 72 8.93 12.61 9.83
N ALA A 73 9.65 11.73 9.13
CA ALA A 73 10.08 11.96 7.74
C ALA A 73 8.87 12.11 6.81
N VAL A 74 7.87 11.22 6.92
CA VAL A 74 6.62 11.33 6.15
C VAL A 74 5.87 12.61 6.48
N ALA A 75 5.78 12.99 7.77
CA ALA A 75 5.13 14.22 8.17
C ALA A 75 5.84 15.48 7.64
N ASP A 76 7.16 15.47 7.50
CA ASP A 76 7.91 16.58 6.89
C ASP A 76 7.66 16.67 5.37
N VAL A 77 7.61 15.53 4.66
CA VAL A 77 7.25 15.48 3.24
C VAL A 77 5.85 16.07 3.02
N ASP A 78 4.85 15.61 3.80
CA ASP A 78 3.48 16.14 3.78
C ASP A 78 3.48 17.68 4.02
N ALA A 79 4.24 18.14 5.01
CA ALA A 79 4.33 19.55 5.35
C ALA A 79 4.96 20.39 4.23
N ARG A 80 6.03 19.90 3.59
CA ARG A 80 6.68 20.58 2.44
C ARG A 80 5.73 20.71 1.26
N GLN A 81 5.00 19.65 0.93
CA GLN A 81 4.03 19.68 -0.17
C GLN A 81 2.87 20.63 0.10
N SER A 82 2.35 20.66 1.34
CA SER A 82 1.28 21.60 1.72
C SER A 82 1.70 23.08 1.59
N ARG A 83 2.98 23.39 1.86
CA ARG A 83 3.55 24.73 1.72
C ARG A 83 3.74 25.16 0.26
N LEU A 84 3.94 24.22 -0.65
CA LEU A 84 4.16 24.51 -2.08
C LEU A 84 2.87 24.86 -2.84
N GLY A 85 1.69 24.58 -2.27
CA GLY A 85 0.39 24.91 -2.85
C GLY A 85 0.10 24.20 -4.19
N PRO A 86 -1.13 24.30 -4.72
CA PRO A 86 -1.51 23.64 -5.99
C PRO A 86 -0.80 24.21 -7.23
N ALA A 87 -0.05 25.32 -7.12
CA ALA A 87 0.60 25.98 -8.24
C ALA A 87 1.91 25.32 -8.70
N ALA A 88 2.64 24.63 -7.81
CA ALA A 88 3.93 24.02 -8.15
C ALA A 88 3.79 22.67 -8.89
N ALA A 89 2.68 21.94 -8.68
CA ALA A 89 2.41 20.67 -9.38
C ALA A 89 2.04 20.87 -10.86
N ALA A 90 1.63 22.08 -11.26
CA ALA A 90 1.28 22.41 -12.64
C ALA A 90 2.49 22.87 -13.48
N ALA A 91 3.63 23.20 -12.86
CA ALA A 91 4.81 23.70 -13.58
C ALA A 91 5.62 22.58 -14.29
N GLY A 92 5.27 21.31 -14.09
CA GLY A 92 5.83 20.17 -14.82
C GLY A 92 5.03 19.73 -16.06
N ALA A 93 3.87 20.35 -16.31
CA ALA A 93 3.02 20.04 -17.46
C ALA A 93 2.84 21.29 -18.31
N GLY A 94 3.73 21.46 -19.31
CA GLY A 94 3.64 22.53 -20.28
C GLY A 94 2.34 22.48 -21.09
N GLY A 95 1.45 23.43 -20.78
CA GLY A 95 0.73 24.30 -21.72
C GLY A 95 -0.15 23.71 -22.83
N GLY A 96 -1.47 23.95 -22.72
CA GLY A 96 -2.31 24.19 -23.89
C GLY A 96 -3.81 23.92 -23.74
N GLY A 97 -4.61 24.98 -23.59
CA GLY A 97 -5.95 25.05 -24.22
C GLY A 97 -7.19 25.00 -23.32
N ALA A 98 -7.76 26.18 -23.11
CA ALA A 98 -9.00 26.52 -22.40
C ALA A 98 -10.27 25.70 -22.71
N GLY A 99 -11.08 25.50 -21.67
CA GLY A 99 -12.50 25.12 -21.78
C GLY A 99 -13.21 25.33 -20.43
N ALA A 100 -13.93 26.44 -20.31
CA ALA A 100 -14.63 26.87 -19.10
C ALA A 100 -15.88 26.03 -18.81
N GLY A 101 -16.15 25.74 -17.52
CA GLY A 101 -17.47 25.28 -17.10
C GLY A 101 -17.53 24.66 -15.69
N GLY A 102 -18.15 25.39 -14.75
CA GLY A 102 -18.89 24.79 -13.62
C GLY A 102 -18.10 24.47 -12.36
N GLY A 103 -17.84 25.49 -11.53
CA GLY A 103 -17.26 25.35 -10.21
C GLY A 103 -18.17 24.58 -9.24
N GLY A 104 -17.74 23.38 -8.87
CA GLY A 104 -18.06 22.77 -7.58
C GLY A 104 -16.79 22.78 -6.75
N VAL A 105 -16.75 23.60 -5.69
CA VAL A 105 -15.64 23.66 -4.74
C VAL A 105 -15.51 22.29 -4.07
N GLU A 106 -14.66 21.43 -4.63
CA GLU A 106 -14.17 20.22 -4.00
C GLU A 106 -13.46 20.69 -2.73
N LYS A 107 -14.10 20.51 -1.56
CA LYS A 107 -13.47 20.79 -0.27
C LYS A 107 -12.18 19.99 -0.23
N ALA A 108 -11.06 20.66 -0.49
CA ALA A 108 -9.73 20.18 -0.18
C ALA A 108 -9.82 19.72 1.27
N GLN A 109 -9.63 18.42 1.49
CA GLN A 109 -9.44 17.90 2.84
C GLN A 109 -8.21 18.63 3.36
N GLY A 110 -8.46 19.64 4.19
CA GLY A 110 -7.43 20.46 4.79
C GLY A 110 -6.44 19.54 5.45
N SER A 111 -5.16 19.84 5.21
CA SER A 111 -4.00 19.26 5.90
C SER A 111 -4.22 19.32 7.41
N THR A 112 -4.92 18.33 7.97
CA THR A 112 -4.99 18.13 9.40
C THR A 112 -3.65 17.56 9.79
N ARG A 113 -2.88 18.34 10.54
CA ARG A 113 -1.57 17.94 11.07
C ARG A 113 -1.75 16.57 11.74
N ARG A 114 -1.08 15.53 11.21
CA ARG A 114 -1.16 14.16 11.78
C ARG A 114 -0.89 14.25 13.28
N SER A 115 -1.78 13.70 14.10
CA SER A 115 -1.46 13.54 15.52
C SER A 115 -0.26 12.59 15.63
N PRO A 116 0.74 12.90 16.48
CA PRO A 116 1.89 12.03 16.61
C PRO A 116 1.42 10.64 17.09
N PRO A 117 1.79 9.55 16.39
CA PRO A 117 1.39 8.22 16.78
C PRO A 117 2.02 7.83 18.12
N LYS A 118 1.49 6.79 18.77
CA LYS A 118 2.12 6.21 19.96
C LYS A 118 3.55 5.76 19.61
N PRO A 119 4.51 5.84 20.54
CA PRO A 119 5.87 5.35 20.31
C PRO A 119 5.87 3.91 19.79
N GLY A 120 6.59 3.66 18.69
CA GLY A 120 6.63 2.33 18.05
C GLY A 120 5.41 1.98 17.20
N VAL A 121 4.48 2.90 16.94
CA VAL A 121 3.31 2.67 16.08
C VAL A 121 3.43 3.48 14.79
N LEU A 122 3.18 2.83 13.66
CA LEU A 122 3.05 3.42 12.33
C LEU A 122 1.60 3.25 11.88
N ILE A 123 0.96 4.30 11.37
CA ILE A 123 -0.51 4.33 11.22
C ILE A 123 -0.99 4.42 9.77
N ASP A 124 -0.06 4.48 8.82
CA ASP A 124 -0.36 4.38 7.40
C ASP A 124 0.71 3.56 6.64
N SER A 125 0.47 3.34 5.35
CA SER A 125 1.40 2.59 4.50
C SER A 125 2.69 3.36 4.18
N ALA A 126 2.66 4.70 4.15
CA ALA A 126 3.84 5.51 3.82
C ALA A 126 4.86 5.46 4.97
N ASP A 127 4.39 5.60 6.21
CA ASP A 127 5.14 5.41 7.44
C ASP A 127 5.85 4.04 7.45
N ILE A 128 5.17 2.98 7.00
CA ILE A 128 5.74 1.62 6.95
C ILE A 128 6.77 1.47 5.83
N VAL A 129 6.54 2.08 4.66
CA VAL A 129 7.50 2.07 3.54
C VAL A 129 8.77 2.83 3.92
N GLU A 130 8.62 4.01 4.54
CA GLU A 130 9.72 4.81 5.06
C GLU A 130 10.47 4.08 6.19
N TYR A 131 9.74 3.40 7.07
CA TYR A 131 10.34 2.57 8.10
C TYR A 131 11.17 1.42 7.50
N ALA A 132 10.67 0.74 6.47
CA ALA A 132 11.40 -0.31 5.76
C ALA A 132 12.69 0.24 5.12
N HIS A 133 12.62 1.43 4.54
CA HIS A 133 13.78 2.17 4.05
C HIS A 133 14.84 2.40 5.13
N LEU A 134 14.47 3.02 6.25
CA LEU A 134 15.40 3.34 7.34
C LEU A 134 16.03 2.09 7.96
N ARG A 135 15.25 1.01 8.10
CA ARG A 135 15.77 -0.28 8.61
C ARG A 135 16.78 -0.90 7.67
N HIS A 136 16.55 -0.81 6.36
CA HIS A 136 17.49 -1.30 5.36
C HIS A 136 18.82 -0.53 5.44
N LEU A 137 18.79 0.80 5.52
CA LEU A 137 20.00 1.62 5.67
C LEU A 137 20.76 1.33 6.98
N GLY A 138 20.04 1.16 8.09
CA GLY A 138 20.64 0.82 9.39
C GLY A 138 21.31 -0.57 9.39
N ALA A 139 20.69 -1.55 8.73
CA ALA A 139 21.28 -2.88 8.55
C ALA A 139 22.52 -2.84 7.65
N ALA A 140 22.47 -2.10 6.55
CA ALA A 140 23.61 -1.92 5.64
C ALA A 140 24.80 -1.22 6.34
N THR A 141 24.52 -0.21 7.19
CA THR A 141 25.57 0.47 7.98
C THR A 141 26.21 -0.48 9.00
N THR A 142 25.41 -1.30 9.67
CA THR A 142 25.89 -2.28 10.65
C THR A 142 26.69 -3.40 9.97
N ALA A 143 26.24 -3.86 8.80
CA ALA A 143 26.96 -4.83 7.98
C ALA A 143 28.28 -4.25 7.45
N ALA A 144 28.29 -3.01 6.95
CA ALA A 144 29.51 -2.33 6.52
C ALA A 144 30.53 -2.16 7.66
N ALA A 145 30.06 -1.84 8.88
CA ALA A 145 30.90 -1.79 10.07
C ALA A 145 31.46 -3.17 10.47
N ALA A 146 30.71 -4.24 10.23
CA ALA A 146 31.14 -5.62 10.48
C ALA A 146 32.06 -6.20 9.37
N VAL A 147 31.93 -5.70 8.13
CA VAL A 147 32.68 -6.15 6.93
C VAL A 147 33.95 -5.31 6.69
N ALA A 148 34.40 -4.52 7.67
CA ALA A 148 35.74 -3.93 7.68
C ALA A 148 36.89 -4.97 7.88
N ALA A 149 36.73 -6.17 7.32
CA ALA A 149 37.74 -7.19 7.03
C ALA A 149 37.44 -7.79 5.64
N PRO A 150 38.44 -8.00 4.76
CA PRO A 150 38.22 -7.89 3.31
C PRO A 150 37.71 -9.19 2.69
N ALA A 151 36.71 -9.09 1.81
CA ALA A 151 36.70 -9.76 0.50
C ALA A 151 35.45 -9.38 -0.31
N ALA A 152 35.68 -9.02 -1.57
CA ALA A 152 34.69 -8.68 -2.58
C ALA A 152 34.24 -9.93 -3.37
N VAL A 153 32.95 -10.01 -3.73
CA VAL A 153 32.47 -10.77 -4.89
C VAL A 153 31.26 -10.07 -5.52
N ALA A 154 31.22 -10.05 -6.84
CA ALA A 154 30.31 -9.32 -7.72
C ALA A 154 28.85 -9.85 -7.75
N ALA A 155 27.90 -8.94 -7.98
CA ALA A 155 26.45 -9.16 -8.06
C ALA A 155 25.90 -8.93 -9.50
N PRO A 156 24.77 -9.56 -9.90
CA PRO A 156 24.07 -9.20 -11.12
C PRO A 156 22.81 -8.34 -10.89
N ALA A 157 22.49 -7.55 -11.94
CA ALA A 157 21.25 -6.82 -12.26
C ALA A 157 20.83 -5.64 -11.37
N ALA A 158 21.33 -4.43 -11.69
CA ALA A 158 20.79 -3.09 -11.35
C ALA A 158 20.12 -2.93 -9.97
N VAL A 159 20.69 -3.59 -8.96
CA VAL A 159 20.39 -3.37 -7.56
C VAL A 159 21.04 -2.03 -7.18
N ALA A 160 20.36 -1.27 -6.32
CA ALA A 160 20.91 -0.08 -5.68
C ALA A 160 22.39 -0.29 -5.28
N ALA A 161 23.22 0.75 -5.42
CA ALA A 161 24.62 0.66 -5.00
C ALA A 161 24.70 0.14 -3.54
N PRO A 162 25.73 -0.62 -3.14
CA PRO A 162 25.82 -1.15 -1.78
C PRO A 162 25.63 -0.04 -0.74
N GLY A 163 24.56 -0.13 0.05
CA GLY A 163 24.19 0.88 1.05
C GLY A 163 23.12 1.89 0.64
N GLU A 164 22.69 1.90 -0.62
CA GLU A 164 21.55 2.67 -1.08
C GLU A 164 20.26 1.86 -0.96
N SER A 165 19.19 2.50 -0.50
CA SER A 165 17.90 1.82 -0.35
C SER A 165 17.34 1.38 -1.69
N PRO A 166 16.70 0.21 -1.79
CA PRO A 166 16.00 -0.18 -3.01
C PRO A 166 14.80 0.74 -3.30
N LEU A 167 14.22 1.37 -2.28
CA LEU A 167 12.96 2.13 -2.40
C LEU A 167 13.16 3.61 -2.71
N TYR A 168 14.18 4.24 -2.14
CA TYR A 168 14.40 5.68 -2.25
C TYR A 168 15.80 5.95 -2.81
N PRO A 169 15.90 6.70 -3.93
CA PRO A 169 17.18 7.08 -4.51
C PRO A 169 17.89 8.13 -3.64
N SER A 170 19.22 8.16 -3.72
CA SER A 170 20.04 9.15 -3.01
C SER A 170 20.05 10.53 -3.68
N ASP A 171 19.75 10.57 -4.99
CA ASP A 171 19.62 11.82 -5.74
C ASP A 171 18.42 12.64 -5.23
N PRO A 172 18.61 13.89 -4.79
CA PRO A 172 17.55 14.69 -4.18
C PRO A 172 16.35 14.98 -5.09
N ASP A 173 16.58 15.16 -6.39
CA ASP A 173 15.52 15.47 -7.35
C ASP A 173 14.68 14.22 -7.64
N GLN A 174 15.33 13.07 -7.83
CA GLN A 174 14.64 11.79 -7.95
C GLN A 174 13.88 11.43 -6.66
N LEU A 175 14.46 11.67 -5.49
CA LEU A 175 13.81 11.42 -4.20
C LEU A 175 12.53 12.26 -4.07
N LYS A 176 12.59 13.54 -4.44
CA LYS A 176 11.44 14.43 -4.47
C LYS A 176 10.37 13.91 -5.44
N GLU A 177 10.75 13.50 -6.65
CA GLU A 177 9.82 12.95 -7.64
C GLU A 177 9.13 11.67 -7.13
N VAL A 178 9.86 10.78 -6.45
CA VAL A 178 9.29 9.58 -5.82
C VAL A 178 8.22 9.96 -4.79
N HIS A 179 8.52 10.89 -3.88
CA HIS A 179 7.55 11.33 -2.87
C HIS A 179 6.29 11.98 -3.47
N GLU A 180 6.45 12.78 -4.53
CA GLU A 180 5.31 13.39 -5.24
C GLU A 180 4.42 12.33 -5.88
N LEU A 181 5.01 11.29 -6.47
CA LEU A 181 4.28 10.17 -7.05
C LEU A 181 3.59 9.31 -5.99
N GLU A 182 4.26 8.98 -4.90
CA GLU A 182 3.66 8.20 -3.81
C GLU A 182 2.44 8.91 -3.23
N GLU A 183 2.52 10.22 -3.03
CA GLU A 183 1.41 11.04 -2.58
C GLU A 183 0.27 11.05 -3.61
N LEU A 184 0.60 11.31 -4.88
CA LEU A 184 -0.36 11.33 -5.99
C LEU A 184 -1.16 10.02 -6.04
N PHE A 185 -0.45 8.89 -6.02
CA PHE A 185 -1.10 7.59 -6.06
C PHE A 185 -1.89 7.31 -4.78
N SER A 186 -1.37 7.66 -3.61
CA SER A 186 -2.03 7.40 -2.32
C SER A 186 -3.30 8.21 -2.13
N ARG A 187 -3.28 9.51 -2.47
CA ARG A 187 -4.43 10.40 -2.27
C ARG A 187 -5.44 10.34 -3.41
N LYS A 188 -5.01 10.00 -4.62
CA LYS A 188 -5.88 9.92 -5.79
C LYS A 188 -6.14 8.48 -6.21
N LEU A 189 -5.15 7.81 -6.78
CA LEU A 189 -5.34 6.48 -7.40
C LEU A 189 -5.98 5.48 -6.44
N GLY A 190 -5.43 5.29 -5.23
CA GLY A 190 -5.98 4.36 -4.24
C GLY A 190 -7.41 4.70 -3.81
N VAL A 191 -7.75 6.00 -3.75
CA VAL A 191 -9.11 6.45 -3.44
C VAL A 191 -10.09 6.13 -4.58
N TRP A 192 -9.66 6.24 -5.83
CA TRP A 192 -10.49 5.94 -6.99
C TRP A 192 -10.66 4.44 -7.22
N THR A 193 -9.57 3.67 -7.19
CA THR A 193 -9.59 2.23 -7.46
C THR A 193 -10.42 1.46 -6.45
N ARG A 194 -10.40 1.84 -5.17
CA ARG A 194 -11.29 1.24 -4.15
C ARG A 194 -12.76 1.53 -4.39
N VAL A 195 -13.12 2.73 -4.86
CA VAL A 195 -14.52 3.08 -5.15
C VAL A 195 -15.02 2.25 -6.32
N ILE A 196 -14.21 2.11 -7.37
CA ILE A 196 -14.51 1.22 -8.50
C ILE A 196 -14.68 -0.21 -7.97
N ALA A 197 -13.67 -0.76 -7.29
CA ALA A 197 -13.71 -2.14 -6.81
C ALA A 197 -14.93 -2.42 -5.90
N TYR A 198 -15.24 -1.56 -4.93
CA TYR A 198 -16.39 -1.76 -4.04
C TYR A 198 -17.74 -1.67 -4.75
N GLN A 199 -17.87 -0.83 -5.79
CA GLN A 199 -19.11 -0.73 -6.57
C GLN A 199 -19.48 -2.06 -7.22
N TRP A 200 -18.48 -2.83 -7.66
CA TRP A 200 -18.67 -4.14 -8.29
C TRP A 200 -18.68 -5.26 -7.25
N LEU A 201 -17.71 -5.27 -6.33
CA LEU A 201 -17.55 -6.31 -5.33
C LEU A 201 -18.82 -6.52 -4.52
N PHE A 202 -19.48 -5.45 -4.08
CA PHE A 202 -20.65 -5.60 -3.24
C PHE A 202 -21.90 -6.11 -3.97
N GLN A 203 -21.92 -6.16 -5.31
CA GLN A 203 -23.04 -6.72 -6.07
C GLN A 203 -23.14 -8.23 -5.88
N ASP A 204 -22.02 -8.90 -5.60
CA ASP A 204 -21.96 -10.32 -5.26
C ASP A 204 -21.58 -10.50 -3.79
N ARG A 205 -22.54 -10.97 -2.98
CA ARG A 205 -22.32 -11.21 -1.55
C ARG A 205 -21.25 -12.27 -1.29
N GLY A 206 -21.21 -13.35 -2.07
CA GLY A 206 -20.26 -14.45 -1.88
C GLY A 206 -18.84 -13.97 -2.13
N MET A 207 -18.63 -13.35 -3.29
CA MET A 207 -17.33 -12.78 -3.66
C MET A 207 -16.87 -11.71 -2.66
N ALA A 208 -17.79 -10.88 -2.15
CA ALA A 208 -17.48 -9.88 -1.13
C ALA A 208 -17.05 -10.52 0.20
N LEU A 209 -17.75 -11.56 0.68
CA LEU A 209 -17.39 -12.25 1.91
C LEU A 209 -16.04 -12.96 1.79
N ASP A 210 -15.78 -13.61 0.66
CA ASP A 210 -14.50 -14.24 0.33
C ASP A 210 -13.35 -13.23 0.38
N THR A 211 -13.53 -12.10 -0.30
CA THR A 211 -12.54 -11.02 -0.38
C THR A 211 -12.32 -10.35 0.97
N LEU A 212 -13.36 -10.15 1.76
CA LEU A 212 -13.26 -9.43 3.03
C LEU A 212 -12.90 -10.31 4.22
N GLY A 213 -12.88 -11.64 4.07
CA GLY A 213 -12.45 -12.52 5.16
C GLY A 213 -12.39 -14.02 4.84
N LEU A 214 -13.41 -14.63 4.23
CA LEU A 214 -13.54 -16.10 4.20
C LEU A 214 -12.38 -16.81 3.50
N ARG A 215 -11.71 -16.14 2.54
CA ARG A 215 -10.53 -16.67 1.83
C ARG A 215 -9.22 -16.01 2.25
N GLN A 216 -9.23 -15.20 3.31
CA GLN A 216 -8.05 -14.54 3.87
C GLN A 216 -7.33 -15.44 4.89
N GLY A 217 -6.91 -16.63 4.42
CA GLY A 217 -6.31 -17.67 5.25
C GLY A 217 -5.14 -17.17 6.12
N GLY A 218 -5.07 -17.65 7.36
CA GLY A 218 -3.93 -17.40 8.26
C GLY A 218 -3.88 -16.02 8.92
N THR A 219 -4.77 -15.08 8.58
CA THR A 219 -4.74 -13.70 9.14
C THR A 219 -5.92 -13.38 10.06
N MET A 220 -7.04 -14.11 9.97
CA MET A 220 -8.26 -13.84 10.75
C MET A 220 -8.67 -15.04 11.62
N SER A 221 -9.06 -14.77 12.87
CA SER A 221 -9.67 -15.77 13.75
C SER A 221 -11.14 -16.03 13.43
N GLY A 222 -11.65 -17.20 13.81
CA GLY A 222 -12.98 -17.68 13.42
C GLY A 222 -14.14 -16.76 13.85
N TRP A 223 -14.04 -16.10 15.02
CA TRP A 223 -15.09 -15.20 15.47
C TRP A 223 -15.22 -13.94 14.58
N LYS A 224 -14.11 -13.46 13.99
CA LYS A 224 -14.13 -12.33 13.05
C LYS A 224 -14.86 -12.72 11.77
N LEU A 225 -14.69 -13.96 11.32
CA LEU A 225 -15.38 -14.50 10.13
C LEU A 225 -16.89 -14.64 10.37
N VAL A 226 -17.28 -15.16 11.54
CA VAL A 226 -18.69 -15.21 11.96
C VAL A 226 -19.28 -13.80 12.04
N ALA A 227 -18.56 -12.85 12.64
CA ALA A 227 -18.99 -11.46 12.73
C ALA A 227 -19.12 -10.80 11.35
N LEU A 228 -18.16 -11.00 10.44
CA LEU A 228 -18.23 -10.53 9.05
C LEU A 228 -19.50 -11.06 8.36
N TRP A 229 -19.76 -12.36 8.45
CA TRP A 229 -20.92 -12.98 7.80
C TRP A 229 -22.24 -12.38 8.27
N TRP A 230 -22.40 -12.20 9.59
CA TRP A 230 -23.59 -11.59 10.20
C TRP A 230 -23.70 -10.08 9.92
N MET A 231 -22.59 -9.34 10.04
CA MET A 231 -22.58 -7.87 9.92
C MET A 231 -22.43 -7.37 8.49
N PHE A 232 -22.27 -8.25 7.50
CA PHE A 232 -22.09 -7.89 6.11
C PHE A 232 -23.03 -6.78 5.58
N PRO A 233 -24.37 -6.80 5.80
CA PRO A 233 -25.23 -5.73 5.31
C PRO A 233 -24.89 -4.36 5.91
N LEU A 234 -24.47 -4.31 7.18
CA LEU A 234 -24.01 -3.08 7.83
C LEU A 234 -22.65 -2.65 7.28
N ILE A 235 -21.73 -3.60 7.07
CA ILE A 235 -20.41 -3.33 6.49
C ILE A 235 -20.55 -2.77 5.08
N ARG A 236 -21.32 -3.43 4.20
CA ARG A 236 -21.63 -2.96 2.85
C ARG A 236 -22.18 -1.53 2.89
N THR A 237 -23.21 -1.30 3.72
CA THR A 237 -23.82 0.03 3.83
C THR A 237 -22.85 1.09 4.36
N GLY A 238 -22.06 0.76 5.38
CA GLY A 238 -21.08 1.65 6.00
C GLY A 238 -19.95 2.03 5.05
N VAL A 239 -19.37 1.05 4.36
CA VAL A 239 -18.33 1.28 3.35
C VAL A 239 -18.89 2.07 2.17
N SER A 240 -20.06 1.69 1.64
CA SER A 240 -20.68 2.41 0.52
C SER A 240 -21.00 3.86 0.88
N LYS A 241 -21.57 4.14 2.06
CA LYS A 241 -21.85 5.53 2.48
C LYS A 241 -20.57 6.31 2.77
N GLY A 242 -19.63 5.72 3.51
CA GLY A 242 -18.39 6.38 3.93
C GLY A 242 -17.49 6.76 2.75
N LEU A 243 -17.41 5.91 1.74
CA LEU A 243 -16.62 6.15 0.53
C LEU A 243 -17.45 6.70 -0.64
N LYS A 244 -18.74 6.98 -0.42
CA LYS A 244 -19.71 7.43 -1.43
C LYS A 244 -19.77 6.52 -2.67
N VAL A 245 -19.67 5.21 -2.47
CA VAL A 245 -19.69 4.20 -3.54
C VAL A 245 -21.08 4.12 -4.16
N ASN A 246 -21.15 4.42 -5.45
CA ASN A 246 -22.30 4.25 -6.32
C ASN A 246 -21.83 4.23 -7.79
N ALA A 247 -22.75 3.94 -8.72
CA ALA A 247 -22.43 3.87 -10.15
C ALA A 247 -21.76 5.16 -10.68
N ASP A 248 -22.31 6.34 -10.35
CA ASP A 248 -21.79 7.61 -10.86
C ASP A 248 -20.38 7.94 -10.34
N SER A 249 -20.14 7.71 -9.04
CA SER A 249 -18.84 7.93 -8.42
C SER A 249 -17.80 6.95 -8.94
N ALA A 250 -18.18 5.69 -9.17
CA ALA A 250 -17.32 4.68 -9.79
C ALA A 250 -16.99 5.04 -11.24
N ALA A 251 -17.97 5.51 -12.02
CA ALA A 251 -17.73 5.97 -13.40
C ALA A 251 -16.78 7.16 -13.46
N ARG A 252 -16.96 8.17 -12.58
CA ARG A 252 -16.03 9.30 -12.46
C ARG A 252 -14.64 8.87 -11.99
N ALA A 253 -14.57 7.96 -11.02
CA ALA A 253 -13.31 7.40 -10.53
C ALA A 253 -12.57 6.63 -11.63
N LEU A 254 -13.30 5.89 -12.47
CA LEU A 254 -12.74 5.17 -13.61
C LEU A 254 -12.15 6.13 -14.64
N GLU A 255 -12.86 7.19 -15.00
CA GLU A 255 -12.35 8.17 -15.97
C GLU A 255 -11.09 8.87 -15.45
N ARG A 256 -11.07 9.27 -14.17
CA ARG A 256 -9.88 9.82 -13.52
C ARG A 256 -8.72 8.81 -13.47
N THR A 257 -9.02 7.53 -13.27
CA THR A 257 -8.02 6.45 -13.30
C THR A 257 -7.42 6.29 -14.70
N ARG A 258 -8.24 6.33 -15.76
CA ARG A 258 -7.75 6.29 -17.15
C ARG A 258 -6.82 7.46 -17.47
N GLN A 259 -7.17 8.67 -17.02
CA GLN A 259 -6.33 9.85 -17.20
C GLN A 259 -4.97 9.69 -16.51
N LEU A 260 -4.98 9.24 -15.25
CA LEU A 260 -3.74 9.00 -14.51
C LEU A 260 -2.89 7.88 -15.15
N PHE A 261 -3.54 6.84 -15.70
CA PHE A 261 -2.83 5.79 -16.43
C PHE A 261 -2.10 6.38 -17.65
N LYS A 262 -2.72 7.28 -18.41
CA LYS A 262 -2.05 7.99 -19.51
C LYS A 262 -0.86 8.83 -19.04
N GLU A 263 -0.96 9.49 -17.88
CA GLU A 263 0.17 10.22 -17.28
C GLU A 263 1.33 9.28 -16.92
N VAL A 264 1.02 8.10 -16.39
CA VAL A 264 2.01 7.05 -16.12
C VAL A 264 2.66 6.55 -17.42
N GLU A 265 1.89 6.34 -18.48
CA GLU A 265 2.41 5.95 -19.79
C GLU A 265 3.37 7.00 -20.37
N ALA A 266 3.00 8.28 -20.28
CA ALA A 266 3.87 9.37 -20.71
C ALA A 266 5.18 9.41 -19.91
N ARG A 267 5.13 9.15 -18.60
CA ARG A 267 6.32 9.05 -17.74
C ARG A 267 7.22 7.89 -18.14
N LEU A 268 6.64 6.73 -18.44
CA LEU A 268 7.37 5.53 -18.89
C LEU A 268 8.00 5.71 -20.27
N ALA A 269 7.40 6.54 -21.13
CA ALA A 269 7.91 6.85 -22.46
C ALA A 269 9.08 7.86 -22.47
N ARG A 270 9.40 8.49 -21.32
CA ARG A 270 10.54 9.43 -21.23
C ARG A 270 11.85 8.73 -21.58
N PRO A 271 12.75 9.35 -22.38
CA PRO A 271 14.09 8.83 -22.60
C PRO A 271 14.82 8.60 -21.27
N GLY A 272 15.47 7.45 -21.13
CA GLY A 272 16.17 7.08 -19.91
C GLY A 272 15.29 6.58 -18.76
N SER A 273 13.97 6.37 -18.98
CA SER A 273 13.08 5.81 -17.95
C SER A 273 13.49 4.40 -17.51
N GLY A 274 14.23 3.65 -18.34
CA GLY A 274 14.63 2.27 -18.05
C GLY A 274 13.44 1.31 -17.84
N GLY A 275 12.23 1.73 -18.22
CA GLY A 275 11.01 1.01 -17.89
C GLY A 275 10.56 1.17 -16.44
N TYR A 276 10.95 2.23 -15.74
CA TYR A 276 10.50 2.59 -14.40
C TYR A 276 10.02 4.05 -14.34
N LEU A 277 9.30 4.43 -13.28
CA LEU A 277 8.75 5.79 -13.17
C LEU A 277 9.82 6.84 -12.91
N VAL A 278 10.84 6.50 -12.12
CA VAL A 278 11.91 7.41 -11.68
C VAL A 278 13.28 6.73 -11.75
N GLY A 279 14.28 7.45 -12.25
CA GLY A 279 15.69 7.06 -12.11
C GLY A 279 16.15 5.79 -12.85
N GLY A 280 15.33 5.22 -13.74
CA GLY A 280 15.74 4.01 -14.48
C GLY A 280 15.72 2.71 -13.67
N ARG A 281 15.13 2.74 -12.46
CA ARG A 281 15.16 1.62 -11.50
C ARG A 281 13.87 1.53 -10.70
N PHE A 282 13.66 0.39 -10.05
CA PHE A 282 12.55 0.23 -9.12
C PHE A 282 12.71 1.16 -7.91
N THR A 283 11.60 1.78 -7.51
CA THR A 283 11.48 2.72 -6.39
C THR A 283 10.13 2.55 -5.68
N ALA A 284 9.96 3.26 -4.57
CA ALA A 284 8.71 3.33 -3.83
C ALA A 284 7.53 3.86 -4.68
N ALA A 285 7.80 4.69 -5.70
CA ALA A 285 6.77 5.17 -6.62
C ALA A 285 6.17 4.04 -7.49
N ASP A 286 7.01 3.12 -7.97
CA ASP A 286 6.60 1.97 -8.78
C ASP A 286 5.79 0.98 -7.96
N LEU A 287 6.27 0.71 -6.74
CA LEU A 287 5.58 -0.08 -5.73
C LEU A 287 4.21 0.53 -5.41
N ALA A 288 4.15 1.84 -5.14
CA ALA A 288 2.91 2.54 -4.82
C ALA A 288 1.92 2.51 -6.00
N PHE A 289 2.37 2.77 -7.22
CA PHE A 289 1.51 2.69 -8.40
C PHE A 289 0.91 1.28 -8.55
N ALA A 290 1.74 0.24 -8.53
CA ALA A 290 1.30 -1.13 -8.71
C ALA A 290 0.36 -1.58 -7.58
N ALA A 291 0.72 -1.33 -6.32
CA ALA A 291 -0.11 -1.65 -5.16
C ALA A 291 -1.47 -0.97 -5.24
N LEU A 292 -1.50 0.35 -5.48
CA LEU A 292 -2.72 1.14 -5.43
C LEU A 292 -3.61 0.98 -6.68
N ALA A 293 -3.06 0.50 -7.79
CA ALA A 293 -3.80 0.05 -8.97
C ALA A 293 -4.40 -1.37 -8.82
N ALA A 294 -3.91 -2.17 -7.87
CA ALA A 294 -4.31 -3.57 -7.71
C ALA A 294 -5.83 -3.81 -7.61
N PRO A 295 -6.66 -2.96 -6.96
CA PRO A 295 -8.09 -3.21 -6.86
C PRO A 295 -8.81 -3.27 -8.21
N VAL A 296 -8.23 -2.67 -9.26
CA VAL A 296 -8.78 -2.67 -10.63
C VAL A 296 -7.90 -3.44 -11.62
N LEU A 297 -6.84 -4.10 -11.13
CA LEU A 297 -5.95 -4.92 -11.93
C LEU A 297 -5.85 -6.37 -11.44
N CYS A 298 -6.31 -6.68 -10.22
CA CYS A 298 -6.33 -8.02 -9.59
C CYS A 298 -5.08 -8.87 -9.87
N PRO A 299 -3.87 -8.39 -9.53
CA PRO A 299 -2.63 -9.11 -9.81
C PRO A 299 -2.58 -10.43 -9.03
N PRO A 300 -2.16 -11.55 -9.65
CA PRO A 300 -2.14 -12.86 -8.98
C PRO A 300 -1.10 -12.96 -7.84
N GLN A 301 -0.07 -12.10 -7.85
CA GLN A 301 0.94 -12.02 -6.80
C GLN A 301 0.53 -11.10 -5.62
N PHE A 302 -0.70 -10.56 -5.62
CA PHE A 302 -1.19 -9.79 -4.46
C PHE A 302 -1.03 -10.63 -3.20
N GLY A 303 -0.47 -10.06 -2.14
CA GLY A 303 -0.08 -10.83 -0.95
C GLY A 303 -1.23 -11.20 -0.02
N ALA A 304 -2.46 -11.18 -0.51
CA ALA A 304 -3.69 -11.60 0.16
C ALA A 304 -4.70 -12.08 -0.91
N TYR A 305 -5.80 -12.70 -0.50
CA TYR A 305 -6.80 -13.11 -1.48
C TYR A 305 -7.48 -11.90 -2.13
N LEU A 306 -7.44 -11.85 -3.46
CA LEU A 306 -8.33 -11.05 -4.31
C LEU A 306 -9.04 -12.01 -5.28
N PRO A 307 -10.29 -11.71 -5.68
CA PRO A 307 -10.96 -12.51 -6.68
C PRO A 307 -10.12 -12.57 -7.97
N PRO A 308 -9.91 -13.78 -8.52
CA PRO A 308 -9.16 -13.94 -9.75
C PRO A 308 -9.89 -13.26 -10.91
N ALA A 309 -9.20 -13.03 -12.01
CA ALA A 309 -9.71 -12.20 -13.09
C ALA A 309 -11.02 -12.75 -13.70
N GLU A 310 -11.14 -14.07 -13.71
CA GLU A 310 -12.24 -14.84 -14.26
C GLU A 310 -13.50 -14.79 -13.40
N ALA A 311 -13.37 -14.37 -12.12
CA ALA A 311 -14.51 -14.22 -11.22
C ALA A 311 -15.27 -12.90 -11.45
N TRP A 312 -14.67 -11.94 -12.18
CA TRP A 312 -15.29 -10.65 -12.45
C TRP A 312 -16.17 -10.69 -13.71
N PRO A 313 -17.27 -9.93 -13.75
CA PRO A 313 -18.06 -9.73 -14.96
C PRO A 313 -17.23 -9.18 -16.13
N ALA A 314 -17.60 -9.52 -17.36
CA ALA A 314 -16.86 -9.13 -18.56
C ALA A 314 -16.77 -7.60 -18.76
N ASP A 315 -17.75 -6.86 -18.22
CA ASP A 315 -17.82 -5.40 -18.24
C ASP A 315 -17.09 -4.74 -17.06
N TYR A 316 -16.44 -5.52 -16.19
CA TYR A 316 -15.58 -4.98 -15.14
C TYR A 316 -14.36 -4.26 -15.76
N PRO A 317 -14.05 -3.00 -15.35
CA PRO A 317 -13.03 -2.18 -16.02
C PRO A 317 -11.60 -2.76 -16.07
N MET A 318 -11.30 -3.78 -15.26
CA MET A 318 -10.00 -4.44 -15.24
C MET A 318 -9.55 -4.95 -16.61
N HIS A 319 -10.44 -5.53 -17.42
CA HIS A 319 -10.06 -6.07 -18.73
C HIS A 319 -9.58 -4.98 -19.70
N GLU A 320 -10.14 -3.78 -19.60
CA GLU A 320 -9.66 -2.61 -20.33
C GLU A 320 -8.32 -2.12 -19.76
N LEU A 321 -8.27 -1.87 -18.44
CA LEU A 321 -7.10 -1.28 -17.79
C LEU A 321 -5.86 -2.16 -17.92
N ARG A 322 -5.99 -3.49 -17.84
CA ARG A 322 -4.88 -4.44 -18.03
C ARG A 322 -4.26 -4.41 -19.44
N ARG A 323 -4.99 -3.94 -20.46
CA ARG A 323 -4.48 -3.83 -21.84
C ARG A 323 -3.67 -2.56 -22.09
N THR A 324 -3.79 -1.57 -21.22
CA THR A 324 -3.01 -0.33 -21.30
C THR A 324 -1.54 -0.58 -20.95
N THR A 325 -0.64 0.29 -21.41
CA THR A 325 0.79 0.21 -21.08
C THR A 325 1.00 0.39 -19.58
N ALA A 326 0.24 1.28 -18.94
CA ALA A 326 0.27 1.45 -17.48
C ALA A 326 -0.24 0.22 -16.72
N GLY A 327 -1.29 -0.46 -17.20
CA GLY A 327 -1.78 -1.69 -16.60
C GLY A 327 -0.78 -2.83 -16.70
N GLN A 328 -0.19 -3.02 -17.89
CA GLN A 328 0.89 -3.99 -18.10
C GLN A 328 2.13 -3.65 -17.25
N TYR A 329 2.42 -2.36 -17.08
CA TYR A 329 3.48 -1.89 -16.22
C TYR A 329 3.27 -2.32 -14.76
N ALA A 330 2.10 -2.04 -14.18
CA ALA A 330 1.79 -2.45 -12.81
C ALA A 330 1.87 -3.97 -12.63
N LEU A 331 1.34 -4.76 -13.57
CA LEU A 331 1.44 -6.22 -13.54
C LEU A 331 2.89 -6.70 -13.62
N ARG A 332 3.74 -6.04 -14.41
CA ARG A 332 5.18 -6.32 -14.48
C ARG A 332 5.88 -6.03 -13.15
N MET A 333 5.51 -4.96 -12.44
CA MET A 333 6.08 -4.68 -11.12
C MET A 333 5.80 -5.82 -10.15
N TYR A 334 4.57 -6.37 -10.15
CA TYR A 334 4.27 -7.55 -9.36
C TYR A 334 5.10 -8.76 -9.79
N SER A 335 5.14 -9.08 -11.09
CA SER A 335 5.85 -10.29 -11.54
C SER A 335 7.35 -10.25 -11.30
N GLN A 336 7.97 -9.07 -11.34
CA GLN A 336 9.42 -8.90 -11.15
C GLN A 336 9.83 -8.68 -9.70
N HIS A 337 9.04 -7.91 -8.94
CA HIS A 337 9.46 -7.40 -7.62
C HIS A 337 8.61 -7.92 -6.46
N ARG A 338 7.47 -8.57 -6.72
CA ARG A 338 6.67 -9.22 -5.67
C ARG A 338 6.89 -10.73 -5.70
N LYS A 339 7.60 -11.25 -4.71
CA LYS A 339 7.78 -12.70 -4.54
C LYS A 339 6.41 -13.38 -4.40
N PRO A 340 6.17 -14.54 -5.06
CA PRO A 340 4.97 -15.33 -4.84
C PRO A 340 4.84 -15.69 -3.36
N GLN A 341 3.67 -15.46 -2.78
CA GLN A 341 3.34 -16.01 -1.46
C GLN A 341 3.28 -17.55 -1.58
N PRO A 342 3.82 -18.30 -0.61
CA PRO A 342 3.61 -19.75 -0.59
C PRO A 342 2.10 -20.06 -0.56
N ALA A 343 1.67 -21.03 -1.37
CA ALA A 343 0.28 -21.44 -1.44
C ALA A 343 -0.23 -21.94 -0.07
N ALA A 344 -1.54 -21.86 0.13
CA ALA A 344 -2.30 -22.04 1.38
C ALA A 344 -2.18 -23.41 2.11
N GLU A 345 -1.10 -24.17 1.95
CA GLU A 345 -0.84 -25.44 2.65
C GLU A 345 -0.44 -25.24 4.13
N SER A 346 -0.13 -24.01 4.57
CA SER A 346 0.15 -23.68 5.98
C SER A 346 -1.04 -23.08 6.73
N ALA A 347 -2.25 -23.11 6.16
CA ALA A 347 -3.42 -22.40 6.71
C ALA A 347 -3.77 -22.84 8.15
N ASP A 348 -3.60 -24.12 8.50
CA ASP A 348 -3.90 -24.64 9.85
C ASP A 348 -2.85 -24.21 10.89
N ALA A 349 -1.57 -24.21 10.52
CA ALA A 349 -0.51 -23.70 11.39
C ALA A 349 -0.58 -22.18 11.56
N ALA A 350 -0.93 -21.46 10.50
CA ALA A 350 -1.12 -20.01 10.52
C ALA A 350 -2.39 -19.60 11.28
N ALA A 351 -3.48 -20.37 11.20
CA ALA A 351 -4.70 -20.13 11.98
C ALA A 351 -4.49 -20.35 13.48
N ALA A 352 -3.75 -21.40 13.86
CA ALA A 352 -3.35 -21.64 15.25
C ALA A 352 -2.42 -20.52 15.77
N ALA A 353 -1.48 -20.06 14.93
CA ALA A 353 -0.61 -18.93 15.25
C ALA A 353 -1.36 -17.59 15.34
N ALA A 354 -2.37 -17.35 14.50
CA ALA A 354 -3.22 -16.17 14.54
C ALA A 354 -4.09 -16.13 15.82
N ALA A 355 -4.66 -17.27 16.22
CA ALA A 355 -5.42 -17.39 17.47
C ALA A 355 -4.53 -17.17 18.71
N ALA A 356 -3.33 -17.77 18.74
CA ALA A 356 -2.37 -17.58 19.84
C ALA A 356 -1.77 -16.15 19.85
N GLY A 357 -1.52 -15.60 18.67
CA GLY A 357 -1.03 -14.24 18.47
C GLY A 357 -2.05 -13.18 18.87
N GLU A 358 -3.36 -13.41 18.67
CA GLU A 358 -4.42 -12.48 19.11
C GLU A 358 -4.45 -12.31 20.63
N SER A 359 -4.26 -13.38 21.41
CA SER A 359 -4.14 -13.28 22.87
C SER A 359 -2.89 -12.50 23.30
N GLN A 360 -1.78 -12.63 22.57
CA GLN A 360 -0.56 -11.84 22.80
C GLN A 360 -0.68 -10.39 22.34
N GLN A 361 -1.41 -10.13 21.25
CA GLN A 361 -1.68 -8.79 20.74
C GLN A 361 -2.56 -8.02 21.71
N GLN A 362 -3.63 -8.64 22.21
CA GLN A 362 -4.57 -8.02 23.18
C GLN A 362 -3.95 -7.77 24.56
N SER A 363 -2.88 -8.49 24.93
CA SER A 363 -2.16 -8.27 26.20
C SER A 363 -1.01 -7.25 26.08
N ARG A 364 -0.62 -6.86 24.87
CA ARG A 364 0.49 -5.92 24.60
C ARG A 364 0.04 -4.53 24.16
N LEU A 365 -1.19 -4.40 23.68
CA LEU A 365 -1.88 -3.14 23.37
C LEU A 365 -2.59 -2.61 24.61
#